data_AF-A0A2A7N6S1-F1
#
_entry.id   AF-A0A2A7N6S1-F1
#
_cell.length_a   1.000
_cell.length_b   1.000
_cell.length_c   1.000
_cell.angle_alpha   90.00
_cell.angle_beta   90.00
_cell.angle_gamma   90.00
#
_symmetry.space_group_name_H-M   'P 1'
#
loop_
_entity.id
_entity.type
_entity.pdbx_description
1 polymer ?
#
loop_
_entity_poly.entity_id
_entity_poly.type
_entity_poly.pdbx_seq_one_letter_code
_entity_poly.pdbx_strand_id
1 'polypeptide(L)'
;MTSMKLFHPASPSPLNVSSVPMMGAASALGLGLALAQPTRTVLVLDGDGSLLMQLGSLATVANAAPTNFVHFVFDNGVWFEGGGNLKVPAAGRTDFGALAVAAGYAATYTVDTKEGLRAQMPSILTGPAPAFVHLRIEPDTSAPWSAQNSPPPFPDNQYTRMGEEVRRLQAALAGTST
;
A
#
# COMPACT_ATOMS: atom_id res chain seq x y z
N MET A 1 9.33 1.95 -1.24
CA MET A 1 9.01 0.92 -0.23
C MET A 1 9.48 -0.43 -0.75
N THR A 2 10.48 -1.03 -0.10
CA THR A 2 11.08 -2.32 -0.49
C THR A 2 10.13 -3.48 -0.19
N SER A 3 9.19 -3.31 0.74
CA SER A 3 8.30 -4.38 1.18
C SER A 3 7.38 -4.91 0.06
N MET A 4 7.02 -4.09 -0.94
CA MET A 4 6.30 -4.56 -2.15
C MET A 4 7.09 -5.60 -2.95
N LYS A 5 8.43 -5.54 -2.94
CA LYS A 5 9.28 -6.57 -3.57
C LYS A 5 9.25 -7.88 -2.77
N LEU A 6 8.97 -7.81 -1.46
CA LEU A 6 8.92 -8.96 -0.56
C LEU A 6 7.54 -9.63 -0.51
N PHE A 7 6.46 -8.86 -0.69
CA PHE A 7 5.11 -9.40 -0.55
C PHE A 7 4.76 -10.42 -1.63
N HIS A 8 5.08 -10.14 -2.91
CA HIS A 8 4.74 -11.05 -4.00
C HIS A 8 5.44 -12.42 -3.88
N PRO A 9 6.74 -12.51 -3.54
CA PRO A 9 7.38 -13.79 -3.20
C PRO A 9 6.83 -14.46 -1.94
N ALA A 10 6.49 -13.69 -0.90
CA ALA A 10 6.01 -14.24 0.36
C ALA A 10 4.55 -14.75 0.30
N SER A 11 3.73 -14.17 -0.56
CA SER A 11 2.33 -14.54 -0.76
C SER A 11 1.96 -14.45 -2.25
N PRO A 12 2.42 -15.41 -3.07
CA PRO A 12 2.09 -15.41 -4.50
C PRO A 12 0.59 -15.66 -4.68
N SER A 13 -0.08 -14.78 -5.42
CA SER A 13 -1.50 -14.89 -5.72
C SER A 13 -1.82 -14.21 -7.05
N PRO A 14 -2.71 -14.77 -7.88
CA PRO A 14 -3.20 -14.09 -9.08
C PRO A 14 -4.06 -12.87 -8.75
N LEU A 15 -4.44 -12.67 -7.49
CA LEU A 15 -5.21 -11.52 -7.03
C LEU A 15 -4.32 -10.32 -6.63
N ASN A 16 -3.00 -10.48 -6.63
CA ASN A 16 -2.08 -9.39 -6.30
C ASN A 16 -1.88 -8.48 -7.51
N VAL A 17 -2.07 -7.17 -7.32
CA VAL A 17 -1.81 -6.14 -8.33
C VAL A 17 -0.95 -5.04 -7.75
N SER A 18 0.10 -4.67 -8.48
CA SER A 18 1.00 -3.57 -8.15
C SER A 18 0.56 -2.31 -8.88
N SER A 19 0.63 -1.16 -8.22
CA SER A 19 0.35 0.13 -8.84
C SER A 19 1.53 0.71 -9.62
N VAL A 20 2.60 -0.05 -9.90
CA VAL A 20 3.81 0.45 -10.58
C VAL A 20 3.54 0.59 -12.09
N PRO A 21 3.92 1.70 -12.75
CA PRO A 21 4.77 2.81 -12.25
C PRO A 21 4.02 4.01 -11.64
N MET A 22 2.73 3.88 -11.33
CA MET A 22 1.87 4.95 -10.81
C MET A 22 2.00 5.10 -9.28
N MET A 23 3.01 5.85 -8.82
CA MET A 23 3.09 6.24 -7.41
C MET A 23 1.87 7.10 -7.00
N GLY A 24 1.32 6.84 -5.81
CA GLY A 24 0.10 7.47 -5.32
C GLY A 24 -1.22 6.87 -5.83
N ALA A 25 -1.18 5.85 -6.69
CA ALA A 25 -2.40 5.23 -7.21
C ALA A 25 -2.95 4.07 -6.36
N ALA A 26 -2.21 3.59 -5.35
CA ALA A 26 -2.57 2.37 -4.61
C ALA A 26 -3.96 2.47 -3.95
N SER A 27 -4.24 3.58 -3.24
CA SER A 27 -5.53 3.82 -2.59
C SER A 27 -6.69 3.88 -3.59
N ALA A 28 -6.50 4.58 -4.71
CA ALA A 28 -7.53 4.71 -5.74
C ALA A 28 -7.82 3.38 -6.47
N LEU A 29 -6.77 2.62 -6.81
CA LEU A 29 -6.91 1.29 -7.40
C LEU A 29 -7.61 0.33 -6.44
N GLY A 30 -7.19 0.32 -5.18
CA GLY A 30 -7.83 -0.49 -4.14
C GLY A 30 -9.30 -0.13 -3.93
N LEU A 31 -9.64 1.16 -3.96
CA LEU A 31 -11.03 1.61 -3.82
C LEU A 31 -11.88 1.10 -4.99
N GLY A 32 -11.38 1.24 -6.22
CA GLY A 32 -12.06 0.71 -7.41
C GLY A 32 -12.31 -0.80 -7.31
N LEU A 33 -11.32 -1.56 -6.84
CA LEU A 33 -11.46 -3.00 -6.60
C LEU A 33 -12.49 -3.32 -5.50
N ALA A 34 -12.45 -2.58 -4.39
CA ALA A 34 -13.37 -2.80 -3.28
C ALA A 34 -14.83 -2.59 -3.69
N LEU A 35 -15.09 -1.52 -4.46
CA LEU A 35 -16.41 -1.22 -5.03
C LEU A 35 -16.85 -2.25 -6.07
N ALA A 36 -15.92 -2.75 -6.90
CA ALA A 36 -16.21 -3.74 -7.93
C ALA A 36 -16.36 -5.17 -7.39
N GLN A 37 -15.80 -5.47 -6.22
CA GLN A 37 -15.77 -6.79 -5.59
C GLN A 37 -16.25 -6.73 -4.13
N PRO A 38 -17.52 -6.36 -3.87
CA PRO A 38 -18.01 -6.05 -2.52
C PRO A 38 -17.96 -7.25 -1.55
N THR A 39 -17.86 -8.48 -2.05
CA THR A 39 -17.77 -9.71 -1.24
C THR A 39 -16.35 -10.13 -0.90
N ARG A 40 -15.33 -9.40 -1.37
CA ARG A 40 -13.92 -9.70 -1.14
C ARG A 40 -13.25 -8.55 -0.40
N THR A 41 -12.52 -8.86 0.67
CA THR A 41 -11.70 -7.87 1.37
C THR A 41 -10.53 -7.45 0.48
N VAL A 42 -10.35 -6.14 0.30
CA VAL A 42 -9.25 -5.54 -0.45
C VAL A 42 -8.25 -4.96 0.54
N LEU A 43 -7.03 -5.49 0.52
CA LEU A 43 -5.91 -4.98 1.29
C LEU A 43 -5.05 -4.09 0.39
N VAL A 44 -5.00 -2.80 0.70
CA VAL A 44 -4.13 -1.85 0.01
C VAL A 44 -2.85 -1.70 0.79
N LEU A 45 -1.73 -2.04 0.16
CA LEU A 45 -0.40 -1.91 0.75
C LEU A 45 0.30 -0.70 0.10
N ASP A 46 0.42 0.40 0.82
CA ASP A 46 0.83 1.69 0.30
C ASP A 46 1.95 2.32 1.15
N GLY A 47 2.75 3.20 0.56
CA GLY A 47 3.84 3.89 1.27
C GLY A 47 3.45 5.29 1.68
N ASP A 48 4.01 5.79 2.76
CA ASP A 48 3.91 7.18 3.18
C ASP A 48 4.19 8.17 2.03
N GLY A 49 5.29 7.98 1.28
CA GLY A 49 5.61 8.81 0.13
C GLY A 49 4.60 8.70 -1.02
N SER A 50 4.04 7.51 -1.23
CA SER A 50 3.02 7.26 -2.26
C SER A 50 1.69 7.91 -1.86
N LEU A 51 1.20 7.66 -0.65
CA LEU A 51 -0.01 8.31 -0.13
C LEU A 51 0.14 9.84 -0.12
N LEU A 52 1.31 10.37 0.24
CA LEU A 52 1.55 11.81 0.24
C LEU A 52 1.38 12.44 -1.16
N MET A 53 1.71 11.71 -2.23
CA MET A 53 1.47 12.19 -3.60
C MET A 53 -0.02 12.27 -3.96
N GLN A 54 -0.88 11.55 -3.26
CA GLN A 54 -2.32 11.51 -3.51
C GLN A 54 -3.13 11.59 -2.20
N LEU A 55 -2.80 12.55 -1.35
CA LEU A 55 -3.39 12.65 -0.01
C LEU A 55 -4.92 12.83 -0.04
N GLY A 56 -5.44 13.51 -1.07
CA GLY A 56 -6.88 13.68 -1.28
C GLY A 56 -7.65 12.37 -1.44
N SER A 57 -6.97 11.25 -1.76
CA SER A 57 -7.60 9.93 -1.83
C SER A 57 -8.20 9.47 -0.50
N LEU A 58 -7.70 9.95 0.65
CA LEU A 58 -8.28 9.66 1.95
C LEU A 58 -9.74 10.11 2.04
N ALA A 59 -10.03 11.34 1.60
CA ALA A 59 -11.39 11.88 1.58
C ALA A 59 -12.29 11.11 0.59
N THR A 60 -11.75 10.72 -0.57
CA THR A 60 -12.49 9.93 -1.56
C THR A 60 -12.87 8.56 -1.02
N VAL A 61 -11.95 7.85 -0.36
CA VAL A 61 -12.23 6.55 0.26
C VAL A 61 -13.26 6.70 1.39
N ALA A 62 -13.06 7.67 2.27
CA ALA A 62 -13.97 7.91 3.40
C ALA A 62 -15.39 8.23 2.92
N ASN A 63 -15.55 9.04 1.87
CA ASN A 63 -16.85 9.34 1.28
C ASN A 63 -17.51 8.13 0.62
N ALA A 64 -16.74 7.28 -0.08
CA ALA A 64 -17.26 6.07 -0.68
C ALA A 64 -17.63 4.99 0.35
N ALA A 65 -17.00 5.02 1.52
CA ALA A 65 -17.24 4.15 2.67
C ALA A 65 -17.37 2.63 2.34
N PRO A 66 -16.44 2.03 1.56
CA PRO A 66 -16.49 0.61 1.27
C PRO A 66 -16.31 -0.23 2.56
N THR A 67 -17.18 -1.20 2.77
CA THR A 67 -17.19 -2.07 3.96
C THR A 67 -16.13 -3.18 3.94
N ASN A 68 -15.37 -3.29 2.86
CA ASN A 68 -14.41 -4.35 2.59
C ASN A 68 -13.00 -3.82 2.28
N PHE A 69 -12.66 -2.61 2.71
CA PHE A 69 -11.41 -1.93 2.37
C PHE A 69 -10.51 -1.71 3.58
N VAL A 70 -9.25 -2.15 3.49
CA VAL A 70 -8.22 -1.94 4.51
C VAL A 70 -6.97 -1.34 3.87
N HIS A 71 -6.56 -0.15 4.30
CA HIS A 71 -5.42 0.60 3.76
C HIS A 71 -4.27 0.63 4.73
N PHE A 72 -3.27 -0.20 4.47
CA PHE A 72 -2.01 -0.20 5.17
C PHE A 72 -1.08 0.85 4.56
N VAL A 73 -0.55 1.73 5.40
CA VAL A 73 0.47 2.69 5.04
C VAL A 73 1.73 2.39 5.83
N PHE A 74 2.77 1.99 5.12
CA PHE A 74 4.10 1.79 5.69
C PHE A 74 4.83 3.14 5.67
N ASP A 75 5.01 3.69 6.86
CA ASP A 75 5.67 4.96 7.13
C ASP A 75 7.09 4.69 7.62
N ASN A 76 8.03 4.84 6.69
CA ASN A 76 9.47 4.68 6.91
C ASN A 76 10.26 5.96 6.60
N GLY A 77 9.58 7.02 6.16
CA GLY A 77 10.17 8.31 5.86
C GLY A 77 11.08 8.34 4.63
N VAL A 78 11.11 7.31 3.78
CA VAL A 78 12.03 7.25 2.61
C VAL A 78 11.39 6.77 1.29
N TRP A 79 11.71 7.48 0.21
CA TRP A 79 11.45 7.10 -1.19
C TRP A 79 12.50 6.11 -1.67
N PHE A 80 12.13 5.33 -2.69
CA PHE A 80 13.02 4.37 -3.36
C PHE A 80 13.76 3.43 -2.41
N GLU A 81 13.14 3.11 -1.28
CA GLU A 81 13.69 2.17 -0.30
C GLU A 81 14.22 0.89 -0.96
N GLY A 82 15.40 0.44 -0.51
CA GLY A 82 16.12 -0.69 -1.10
C GLY A 82 16.78 -0.37 -2.45
N GLY A 83 16.62 0.87 -2.94
CA GLY A 83 17.38 1.50 -4.00
C GLY A 83 18.25 2.58 -3.38
N GLY A 84 17.70 3.75 -3.07
CA GLY A 84 18.38 4.84 -2.40
C GLY A 84 17.40 5.59 -1.52
N ASN A 85 17.64 5.59 -0.20
CA ASN A 85 16.70 6.05 0.81
C ASN A 85 16.57 7.59 0.84
N LEU A 86 15.97 8.17 -0.20
CA LEU A 86 15.74 9.61 -0.27
C LEU A 86 14.62 10.00 0.67
N LYS A 87 14.80 11.06 1.47
CA LYS A 87 13.81 11.45 2.48
C LYS A 87 12.46 11.84 1.85
N VAL A 88 11.36 11.28 2.37
CA VAL A 88 9.99 11.69 2.02
C VAL A 88 9.78 13.15 2.46
N PRO A 89 9.17 14.02 1.63
CA PRO A 89 8.73 15.33 2.10
C PRO A 89 7.85 15.20 3.35
N ALA A 90 8.11 16.00 4.39
CA ALA A 90 7.40 15.92 5.67
C ALA A 90 7.57 14.60 6.47
N ALA A 91 8.57 13.76 6.17
CA ALA A 91 8.94 12.61 7.00
C ALA A 91 9.13 13.02 8.48
N GLY A 92 8.48 12.28 9.38
CA GLY A 92 8.47 12.55 10.83
C GLY A 92 7.65 13.77 11.26
N ARG A 93 6.91 14.42 10.35
CA ARG A 93 6.03 15.56 10.66
C ARG A 93 4.54 15.27 10.42
N THR A 94 4.24 14.38 9.48
CA THR A 94 2.86 14.04 9.10
C THR A 94 2.38 12.83 9.91
N ASP A 95 1.24 12.97 10.59
CA ASP A 95 0.54 11.85 11.21
C ASP A 95 -0.56 11.35 10.25
N PHE A 96 -0.26 10.29 9.50
CA PHE A 96 -1.20 9.73 8.53
C PHE A 96 -2.42 9.07 9.18
N GLY A 97 -2.28 8.48 10.37
CA GLY A 97 -3.39 7.94 11.13
C GLY A 97 -4.39 9.02 11.53
N ALA A 98 -3.90 10.14 12.08
CA ALA A 98 -4.73 11.29 12.42
C ALA A 98 -5.42 11.90 11.19
N LEU A 99 -4.72 11.98 10.06
CA LEU A 99 -5.32 12.43 8.79
C LEU A 99 -6.44 11.49 8.31
N ALA A 100 -6.27 10.17 8.44
CA ALA A 100 -7.31 9.21 8.09
C ALA A 100 -8.55 9.35 8.99
N VAL A 101 -8.37 9.57 10.30
CA VAL A 101 -9.47 9.90 11.22
C VAL A 101 -10.20 11.16 10.76
N ALA A 102 -9.46 12.24 10.50
CA ALA A 102 -10.04 13.52 10.08
C ALA A 102 -10.74 13.44 8.71
N ALA A 103 -10.27 12.56 7.83
CA ALA A 103 -10.90 12.31 6.54
C ALA A 103 -12.22 11.52 6.66
N GLY A 104 -12.44 10.80 7.77
CA GLY A 104 -13.67 10.05 8.04
C GLY A 104 -13.55 8.53 7.87
N TYR A 105 -12.35 7.96 8.00
CA TYR A 105 -12.20 6.49 8.06
C TYR A 105 -12.95 5.93 9.27
N ALA A 106 -13.60 4.78 9.10
CA ALA A 106 -14.44 4.18 10.14
C ALA A 106 -13.60 3.59 11.29
N ALA A 107 -12.39 3.14 10.97
CA ALA A 107 -11.42 2.66 11.95
C ALA A 107 -10.01 3.08 11.55
N THR A 108 -9.19 3.40 12.55
CA THR A 108 -7.77 3.68 12.35
C THR A 108 -6.95 2.93 13.39
N TYR A 109 -5.80 2.42 12.98
CA TYR A 109 -4.88 1.65 13.82
C TYR A 109 -3.48 2.19 13.61
N THR A 110 -2.74 2.44 14.68
CA THR A 110 -1.32 2.81 14.63
C THR A 110 -0.51 1.68 15.26
N VAL A 111 0.50 1.21 14.54
CA VAL A 111 1.31 0.06 14.96
C VAL A 111 2.78 0.36 14.70
N ASP A 112 3.63 0.03 15.67
CA ASP A 112 5.08 0.23 15.66
C ASP A 112 5.87 -1.06 15.94
N THR A 113 5.19 -2.17 16.24
CA THR A 113 5.81 -3.46 16.54
C THR A 113 5.15 -4.60 15.78
N LYS A 114 5.93 -5.65 15.49
CA LYS A 114 5.43 -6.86 14.82
C LYS A 114 4.41 -7.58 15.68
N GLU A 115 4.63 -7.61 16.99
CA GLU A 115 3.76 -8.22 17.99
C GLU A 115 2.44 -7.45 18.08
N GLY A 116 2.49 -6.11 18.09
CA GLY A 116 1.32 -5.25 18.03
C GLY A 116 0.50 -5.48 16.75
N LEU A 117 1.16 -5.61 15.60
CA LEU A 117 0.49 -5.91 14.33
C LEU A 117 -0.24 -7.25 14.39
N ARG A 118 0.43 -8.29 14.88
CA ARG A 118 -0.17 -9.63 15.03
C ARG A 118 -1.38 -9.60 15.97
N ALA A 119 -1.27 -8.89 17.09
CA ALA A 119 -2.35 -8.77 18.06
C ALA A 119 -3.57 -8.03 17.50
N GLN A 120 -3.38 -6.99 16.69
CA GLN A 120 -4.45 -6.18 16.12
C GLN A 120 -5.04 -6.75 14.82
N MET A 121 -4.34 -7.66 14.15
CA MET A 121 -4.76 -8.21 12.84
C MET A 121 -6.20 -8.73 12.81
N PRO A 122 -6.71 -9.49 13.82
CA PRO A 122 -8.10 -9.91 13.82
C PRO A 122 -9.08 -8.73 13.77
N SER A 123 -8.84 -7.68 14.57
CA SER A 123 -9.67 -6.47 14.61
C SER A 123 -9.57 -5.65 13.32
N ILE A 124 -8.38 -5.57 12.73
CA ILE A 124 -8.16 -4.90 11.44
C ILE A 124 -8.98 -5.57 10.32
N LEU A 125 -9.01 -6.91 10.30
CA LEU A 125 -9.65 -7.67 9.21
C LEU A 125 -11.17 -7.85 9.38
N THR A 126 -11.69 -7.76 10.60
CA THR A 126 -13.11 -8.02 10.90
C THR A 126 -13.87 -6.80 11.46
N GLY A 127 -13.16 -5.71 11.76
CA GLY A 127 -13.73 -4.50 12.32
C GLY A 127 -14.39 -3.58 11.28
N PRO A 128 -14.77 -2.36 11.70
CA PRO A 128 -15.37 -1.37 10.81
C PRO A 128 -14.43 -0.98 9.65
N ALA A 129 -15.02 -0.73 8.48
CA ALA A 129 -14.32 -0.32 7.27
C ALA A 129 -15.00 0.91 6.62
N PRO A 130 -14.26 1.76 5.88
CA PRO A 130 -12.85 1.61 5.51
C PRO A 130 -11.92 1.77 6.72
N ALA A 131 -10.95 0.86 6.82
CA ALA A 131 -9.97 0.84 7.90
C ALA A 131 -8.62 1.38 7.40
N PHE A 132 -7.98 2.21 8.22
CA PHE A 132 -6.62 2.70 7.95
C PHE A 132 -5.64 2.10 8.96
N VAL A 133 -4.51 1.61 8.49
CA VAL A 133 -3.46 1.05 9.34
C VAL A 133 -2.16 1.79 9.09
N HIS A 134 -1.79 2.66 10.02
CA HIS A 134 -0.52 3.39 10.02
C HIS A 134 0.57 2.53 10.64
N LEU A 135 1.41 1.93 9.79
CA LEU A 135 2.55 1.12 10.21
C LEU A 135 3.79 2.00 10.24
N ARG A 136 4.27 2.33 11.45
CA ARG A 136 5.55 3.01 11.62
C ARG A 136 6.67 1.97 11.61
N ILE A 137 7.58 2.06 10.65
CA ILE A 137 8.66 1.11 10.47
C ILE A 137 9.97 1.84 10.23
N GLU A 138 11.08 1.17 10.51
CA GLU A 138 12.41 1.69 10.16
C GLU A 138 12.70 1.47 8.67
N PRO A 139 13.39 2.42 8.01
CA PRO A 139 13.82 2.24 6.62
C PRO A 139 14.91 1.15 6.52
N ASP A 140 14.86 0.36 5.45
CA ASP A 140 15.90 -0.62 5.16
C ASP A 140 17.25 0.06 4.87
N THR A 141 18.27 -0.19 5.71
CA THR A 141 19.61 0.42 5.58
C THR A 141 20.50 -0.22 4.51
N SER A 142 20.05 -1.28 3.83
CA SER A 142 20.85 -2.02 2.83
C SER A 142 20.81 -1.44 1.40
N ALA A 143 20.31 -0.21 1.26
CA ALA A 143 20.12 0.46 -0.03
C ALA A 143 21.45 0.58 -0.84
N PRO A 144 21.54 0.01 -2.05
CA PRO A 144 22.77 -0.01 -2.85
C PRO A 144 23.06 1.31 -3.58
N TRP A 145 22.06 2.18 -3.76
CA TRP A 145 22.19 3.50 -4.36
C TRP A 145 22.27 4.59 -3.29
N SER A 146 23.20 5.52 -3.48
CA SER A 146 23.58 6.60 -2.59
C SER A 146 23.95 7.83 -3.42
N ALA A 147 24.26 8.96 -2.76
CA ALA A 147 24.75 10.14 -3.47
C ALA A 147 26.11 9.91 -4.17
N GLN A 148 26.79 8.79 -3.85
CA GLN A 148 28.14 8.48 -4.31
C GLN A 148 28.17 7.52 -5.51
N ASN A 149 27.02 6.99 -5.96
CA ASN A 149 26.97 6.08 -7.09
C ASN A 149 25.70 6.26 -7.94
N SER A 150 25.73 5.73 -9.16
CA SER A 150 24.55 5.73 -10.04
C SER A 150 23.52 4.70 -9.58
N PRO A 151 22.22 4.99 -9.74
CA PRO A 151 21.19 4.00 -9.48
C PRO A 151 21.37 2.79 -10.40
N PRO A 152 21.15 1.55 -9.93
CA PRO A 152 21.15 0.38 -10.78
C PRO A 152 20.01 0.50 -11.81
N PRO A 153 20.15 -0.13 -13.01
CA PRO A 153 19.07 -0.16 -13.97
C PRO A 153 17.85 -0.85 -13.36
N PHE A 154 16.68 -0.24 -13.52
CA PHE A 154 15.43 -0.88 -13.15
C PHE A 154 15.07 -1.96 -14.18
N PRO A 155 14.51 -3.10 -13.75
CA PRO A 155 14.10 -4.16 -14.67
C PRO A 155 12.93 -3.68 -15.55
N ASP A 156 12.94 -4.07 -16.82
CA ASP A 156 11.93 -3.67 -17.81
C ASP A 156 10.50 -4.08 -17.42
N ASN A 157 10.35 -5.12 -16.60
CA ASN A 157 9.04 -5.57 -16.14
C ASN A 157 8.26 -4.49 -15.39
N GLN A 158 8.89 -3.43 -14.86
CA GLN A 158 8.18 -2.31 -14.24
C GLN A 158 7.19 -1.61 -15.20
N TYR A 159 7.41 -1.71 -16.51
CA TYR A 159 6.54 -1.08 -17.52
C TYR A 159 5.35 -1.95 -17.92
N THR A 160 5.43 -3.27 -17.73
CA THR A 160 4.38 -4.22 -18.16
C THR A 160 3.66 -4.90 -17.00
N ARG A 161 4.30 -4.98 -15.82
CA ARG A 161 3.88 -5.77 -14.66
C ARG A 161 2.45 -5.48 -14.24
N MET A 162 2.05 -4.22 -14.09
CA MET A 162 0.69 -3.89 -13.68
C MET A 162 -0.34 -4.41 -14.69
N GLY A 163 -0.07 -4.26 -16.00
CA GLY A 163 -0.97 -4.78 -17.04
C GLY A 163 -1.09 -6.30 -17.02
N GLU A 164 0.02 -7.01 -16.79
CA GLU A 164 0.03 -8.47 -16.65
C GLU A 164 -0.68 -8.96 -15.38
N GLU A 165 -0.47 -8.28 -14.25
CA GLU A 165 -1.13 -8.56 -12.97
C GLU A 165 -2.64 -8.31 -13.05
N VAL A 166 -3.08 -7.21 -13.67
CA VAL A 166 -4.51 -6.92 -13.89
C VAL A 166 -5.16 -7.98 -14.76
N ARG A 167 -4.50 -8.46 -15.83
CA ARG A 167 -5.04 -9.55 -16.67
C ARG A 167 -5.20 -10.85 -15.88
N ARG A 168 -4.21 -11.21 -15.05
CA ARG A 168 -4.28 -12.39 -14.17
C ARG A 168 -5.39 -12.25 -13.13
N LEU A 169 -5.54 -11.07 -12.53
CA LEU A 169 -6.64 -10.76 -11.61
C LEU A 169 -8.00 -10.95 -12.29
N GLN A 170 -8.19 -10.38 -13.48
CA GLN A 170 -9.45 -10.51 -14.24
C GLN A 170 -9.79 -11.97 -14.55
N ALA A 171 -8.82 -12.75 -15.02
CA ALA A 171 -9.00 -14.17 -15.29
C ALA A 171 -9.40 -14.94 -14.02
N ALA A 172 -8.70 -14.70 -12.91
CA ALA A 172 -9.00 -15.32 -11.62
C ALA A 172 -10.39 -14.95 -11.09
N LEU A 173 -10.80 -13.68 -11.23
CA LEU A 173 -12.14 -13.22 -10.80
C LEU A 173 -13.26 -13.75 -11.70
N ALA A 174 -13.00 -13.97 -12.98
CA ALA A 174 -13.96 -14.55 -13.92
C ALA A 174 -14.09 -16.08 -13.80
N GLY A 175 -13.26 -16.74 -12.97
CA GLY A 175 -13.22 -18.20 -12.86
C GLY A 175 -12.59 -18.89 -14.08
N THR A 176 -11.98 -18.13 -14.99
CA THR A 176 -11.25 -18.64 -16.14
C THR A 176 -9.77 -18.76 -15.74
N SER A 177 -9.35 -19.95 -15.33
CA SER A 177 -7.91 -20.21 -15.14
C SER A 177 -7.23 -20.25 -16.52
N THR A 178 -6.22 -19.40 -16.73
CA THR A 178 -5.28 -19.48 -17.86
C THR A 178 -4.14 -20.42 -17.55
#